data_AF-A0AAQ3TP77-F1
#
_entry.id   AF-A0AAQ3TP77-F1
#
_cell.length_a   1.000
_cell.length_b   1.000
_cell.length_c   1.000
_cell.angle_alpha   90.00
_cell.angle_beta   90.00
_cell.angle_gamma   90.00
#
_symmetry.space_group_name_H-M   'P 1'
#
loop_
_entity.id
_entity.type
_entity.pdbx_description
1 polymer ?
#
loop_
_entity_poly.entity_id
_entity_poly.type
_entity_poly.pdbx_seq_one_letter_code
_entity_poly.pdbx_strand_id
1 'polypeptide(L)'
;MREDFDKGHAPGARNVPYYLSVTPQGKEKNPHFIDEVATLYGKDDGFIVGCNTGNRSRFATADLLNAGFKNARNLQGGYRSFLQSADQQPSQQQ
;
A
#
# COMPACT_ATOMS: atom_id res chain seq x y z
N MET A 1 5.41 -5.02 4.67
CA MET A 1 5.82 -6.17 5.49
C MET A 1 4.86 -7.29 5.19
N ARG A 2 5.40 -8.50 5.06
CA ARG A 2 4.67 -9.71 4.64
C ARG A 2 3.62 -10.07 5.70
N GLU A 3 4.03 -9.99 6.96
CA GLU A 3 3.27 -10.32 8.16
C GLU A 3 1.99 -9.50 8.32
N ASP A 4 2.04 -8.21 7.96
CA ASP A 4 0.85 -7.34 8.03
C ASP A 4 -0.18 -7.72 6.96
N PHE A 5 0.30 -8.08 5.77
CA PHE A 5 -0.55 -8.43 4.64
C PHE A 5 -1.20 -9.78 4.83
N ASP A 6 -0.49 -10.74 5.40
CA ASP A 6 -1.01 -12.09 5.65
C ASP A 6 -2.10 -12.08 6.73
N LYS A 7 -2.09 -11.08 7.63
CA LYS A 7 -3.19 -10.82 8.58
C LYS A 7 -4.43 -10.24 7.93
N GLY A 8 -4.31 -9.61 6.76
CA GLY A 8 -5.42 -9.01 6.04
C GLY A 8 -4.98 -8.01 4.98
N HIS A 9 -5.66 -8.04 3.84
CA HIS A 9 -5.44 -7.16 2.71
C HIS A 9 -6.70 -7.10 1.83
N ALA A 10 -6.82 -6.05 1.02
CA ALA A 10 -7.92 -5.94 0.07
C ALA A 10 -7.84 -7.07 -0.98
N PRO A 11 -8.97 -7.64 -1.43
CA PRO A 11 -8.98 -8.66 -2.47
C PRO A 11 -8.20 -8.23 -3.71
N GLY A 12 -7.33 -9.10 -4.22
CA GLY A 12 -6.49 -8.82 -5.40
C GLY A 12 -5.27 -7.94 -5.16
N ALA A 13 -5.02 -7.49 -3.91
CA ALA A 13 -3.84 -6.69 -3.59
C ALA A 13 -2.53 -7.47 -3.84
N ARG A 14 -1.47 -6.75 -4.19
CA ARG A 14 -0.10 -7.28 -4.29
C ARG A 14 0.74 -6.74 -3.12
N ASN A 15 1.61 -7.58 -2.56
CA ASN A 15 2.53 -7.16 -1.50
C ASN A 15 3.88 -6.77 -2.09
N VAL A 16 4.27 -5.51 -1.91
CA VAL A 16 5.65 -5.05 -2.11
C VAL A 16 6.10 -4.38 -0.81
N PRO A 17 7.10 -4.91 -0.07
CA PRO A 17 7.50 -4.36 1.21
C PRO A 17 8.20 -3.02 1.06
N TYR A 18 7.67 -1.96 1.67
CA TYR A 18 8.37 -0.66 1.73
C TYR A 18 9.52 -0.66 2.75
N TYR A 19 9.32 -1.37 3.87
CA TYR A 19 10.36 -1.65 4.87
C TYR A 19 10.54 -3.18 4.94
N LEU A 20 11.81 -3.61 5.01
CA LEU A 20 12.19 -5.00 5.21
C LEU A 20 12.01 -5.39 6.68
N SER A 21 12.38 -4.49 7.59
CA SER A 21 12.21 -4.69 9.03
C SER A 21 11.80 -3.39 9.75
N VAL A 22 11.02 -3.53 10.82
CA VAL A 22 10.64 -2.44 11.73
C VAL A 22 10.81 -2.93 13.16
N THR A 23 11.73 -2.32 13.88
CA THR A 23 12.08 -2.66 15.27
C THR A 23 12.02 -1.40 16.14
N PRO A 24 12.04 -1.52 17.48
CA PRO A 24 12.20 -0.37 18.36
C PRO A 24 13.46 0.45 18.07
N GLN A 25 14.50 -0.18 17.52
CA GLN A 25 15.80 0.43 17.21
C GLN A 25 15.81 1.15 15.86
N GLY A 26 14.87 0.85 14.95
CA GLY A 26 14.84 1.51 13.65
C GLY A 26 13.96 0.86 12.60
N LYS A 27 14.07 1.37 11.38
CA LYS A 27 13.36 0.87 10.20
C LYS A 27 14.36 0.68 9.08
N GLU A 28 14.35 -0.50 8.47
CA GLU A 28 15.17 -0.83 7.32
C GLU A 28 14.35 -0.65 6.04
N LYS A 29 14.67 0.34 5.21
CA LYS A 29 14.00 0.54 3.92
C LYS A 29 14.36 -0.59 2.96
N ASN A 30 13.40 -0.99 2.13
CA ASN A 30 13.68 -1.86 0.99
C ASN A 30 14.33 -1.03 -0.13
N PRO A 31 15.61 -1.27 -0.47
CA PRO A 31 16.30 -0.51 -1.52
C PRO A 31 15.74 -0.81 -2.92
N HIS A 32 15.07 -1.95 -3.11
CA HIS A 32 14.52 -2.40 -4.39
C HIS A 32 13.03 -2.07 -4.56
N PHE A 33 12.44 -1.35 -3.62
CA PHE A 33 10.99 -1.08 -3.60
C PHE A 33 10.46 -0.53 -4.93
N ILE A 34 11.17 0.45 -5.51
CA ILE A 34 10.77 1.09 -6.77
C ILE A 34 10.84 0.11 -7.95
N ASP A 35 11.90 -0.69 -8.00
CA ASP A 35 12.13 -1.66 -9.07
C ASP A 35 11.10 -2.79 -9.00
N GLU A 36 10.82 -3.30 -7.79
CA GLU A 36 9.79 -4.32 -7.56
C GLU A 36 8.41 -3.82 -7.98
N VAL A 37 8.04 -2.58 -7.67
CA VAL A 37 6.78 -1.99 -8.15
C VAL A 37 6.78 -1.86 -9.68
N ALA A 38 7.90 -1.47 -10.28
CA ALA A 38 8.04 -1.35 -11.74
C ALA A 38 7.91 -2.69 -12.48
N THR A 39 8.16 -3.83 -11.82
CA THR A 39 7.89 -5.15 -12.42
C THR A 39 6.39 -5.48 -12.50
N LEU A 40 5.56 -4.79 -11.71
CA LEU A 40 4.13 -5.07 -11.60
C LEU A 40 3.27 -4.02 -12.32
N TYR A 41 3.73 -2.77 -12.35
CA TYR A 41 2.97 -1.63 -12.85
C TYR A 41 3.86 -0.70 -13.68
N GLY A 42 3.32 -0.20 -14.79
CA GLY A 42 3.93 0.87 -15.58
C GLY A 42 3.88 2.22 -14.87
N LYS A 43 4.69 3.18 -15.33
CA LYS A 43 4.78 4.54 -14.73
C LYS A 43 3.49 5.35 -14.91
N ASP A 44 2.71 5.04 -15.94
CA ASP A 44 1.43 5.69 -16.23
C ASP A 44 0.23 4.93 -15.64
N ASP A 45 0.42 3.73 -15.09
CA ASP A 45 -0.65 2.93 -14.52
C ASP A 45 -1.22 3.57 -13.24
N GLY A 46 -2.54 3.48 -13.08
CA GLY A 46 -3.24 3.91 -11.87
C GLY A 46 -3.29 2.79 -10.84
N PHE A 47 -2.75 3.03 -9.64
CA PHE A 47 -2.83 2.08 -8.54
C PHE A 47 -2.87 2.75 -7.17
N ILE A 48 -3.41 2.02 -6.20
CA ILE A 48 -3.56 2.46 -4.82
C ILE A 48 -2.50 1.77 -3.96
N VAL A 49 -1.79 2.56 -3.17
CA VAL A 49 -0.78 2.11 -2.21
C VAL A 49 -1.38 2.15 -0.82
N GLY A 50 -1.41 0.99 -0.15
CA GLY A 50 -1.98 0.85 1.19
C GLY A 50 -1.00 0.23 2.18
N CYS A 51 -1.11 0.64 3.44
CA CYS A 51 -0.60 -0.12 4.58
C CYS A 51 -1.70 -0.24 5.64
N ASN A 52 -1.40 -0.79 6.81
CA ASN A 52 -2.41 -0.97 7.87
C ASN A 52 -3.15 0.33 8.25
N THR A 53 -2.43 1.44 8.47
CA THR A 53 -2.99 2.72 8.97
C THR A 53 -2.79 3.93 8.04
N GLY A 54 -2.25 3.73 6.84
CA GLY A 54 -1.95 4.80 5.88
C GLY A 54 -0.60 5.53 6.06
N ASN A 55 0.05 5.44 7.22
CA ASN A 55 1.29 6.19 7.49
C ASN A 55 2.48 5.75 6.63
N ARG A 56 2.68 4.43 6.48
CA ARG A 56 3.80 3.89 5.69
C ARG A 56 3.56 4.07 4.19
N SER A 57 2.31 3.84 3.75
CA SER A 57 1.94 4.00 2.36
C SER A 57 2.03 5.45 1.89
N ARG A 58 1.86 6.44 2.78
CA ARG A 58 2.14 7.85 2.44
C ARG A 58 3.57 8.06 1.96
N PHE A 59 4.56 7.54 2.70
CA PHE A 59 5.97 7.66 2.30
C PHE A 59 6.29 6.86 1.04
N ALA A 60 5.77 5.63 0.95
CA ALA A 60 5.92 4.80 -0.25
C ALA A 60 5.35 5.48 -1.50
N THR A 61 4.18 6.11 -1.38
CA THR A 61 3.55 6.85 -2.49
C THR A 61 4.38 8.05 -2.90
N ALA A 62 4.95 8.79 -1.95
CA ALA A 62 5.84 9.92 -2.26
C ALA A 62 7.09 9.46 -3.02
N ASP A 63 7.73 8.37 -2.58
CA ASP A 63 8.90 7.81 -3.26
C ASP A 63 8.54 7.32 -4.68
N LEU A 64 7.36 6.73 -4.88
CA LEU A 64 6.88 6.32 -6.21
C LEU A 64 6.62 7.52 -7.14
N LEU A 65 5.97 8.57 -6.63
CA LEU A 65 5.74 9.80 -7.39
C LEU A 65 7.07 10.44 -7.81
N ASN A 66 8.04 10.49 -6.89
CA ASN A 66 9.39 10.99 -7.18
C ASN A 66 10.13 10.12 -8.21
N ALA A 67 9.87 8.81 -8.22
CA ALA A 67 10.39 7.88 -9.22
C ALA A 67 9.59 7.91 -10.55
N GLY A 68 8.61 8.80 -10.71
CA GLY A 68 7.88 9.02 -11.96
C GLY A 68 6.60 8.21 -12.13
N PHE A 69 6.11 7.51 -11.10
CA PHE A 69 4.79 6.86 -11.15
C PHE A 69 3.69 7.90 -10.96
N LYS A 70 3.11 8.39 -12.06
CA LYS A 70 2.26 9.59 -12.05
C LYS A 70 0.94 9.41 -11.31
N ASN A 71 0.42 8.19 -11.32
CA ASN A 71 -0.92 7.87 -10.85
C ASN A 71 -0.94 7.01 -9.58
N ALA A 72 0.17 6.98 -8.83
CA ALA A 72 0.23 6.33 -7.52
C ALA A 72 -0.57 7.15 -6.48
N ARG A 73 -1.54 6.51 -5.80
CA ARG A 73 -2.39 7.17 -4.80
C ARG A 73 -2.30 6.47 -3.44
N ASN A 74 -2.14 7.24 -2.36
CA ASN A 74 -2.14 6.69 -1.01
C ASN A 74 -3.57 6.42 -0.53
N LEU A 75 -3.84 5.23 0.01
CA LEU A 75 -5.07 4.93 0.74
C LEU A 75 -5.04 5.61 2.11
N GLN A 76 -5.74 6.73 2.26
CA GLN A 76 -5.83 7.44 3.53
C GLN A 76 -6.51 6.56 4.59
N GLY A 77 -5.94 6.52 5.80
CA GLY A 77 -6.39 5.64 6.88
C GLY A 77 -6.02 4.15 6.70
N GLY A 78 -5.53 3.77 5.51
CA GLY A 78 -5.02 2.44 5.23
C GLY A 78 -6.11 1.36 5.20
N TYR A 79 -5.69 0.11 5.34
CA TYR A 79 -6.56 -1.06 5.28
C TYR A 79 -7.68 -1.02 6.34
N ARG A 80 -7.41 -0.46 7.52
CA ARG A 80 -8.42 -0.32 8.58
C ARG A 80 -9.60 0.55 8.16
N SER A 81 -9.33 1.69 7.52
CA SER A 81 -10.39 2.57 7.02
C SER A 81 -11.12 1.95 5.84
N PHE A 82 -10.42 1.21 4.98
CA PHE A 82 -11.05 0.44 3.91
C PHE A 82 -12.07 -0.57 4.44
N LEU A 83 -11.72 -1.34 5.49
CA LEU A 83 -12.65 -2.28 6.13
C LEU A 83 -13.87 -1.56 6.71
N GLN A 84 -13.67 -0.47 7.43
CA GLN A 84 -14.78 0.32 7.98
C GLN A 84 -15.72 0.82 6.88
N SER A 85 -15.20 1.26 5.73
CA SER A 85 -16.04 1.69 4.61
C SER A 85 -16.76 0.53 3.92
N ALA A 86 -16.14 -0.65 3.84
CA ALA A 86 -16.75 -1.85 3.29
C ALA A 86 -17.91 -2.36 4.17
N ASP A 87 -17.74 -2.30 5.51
CA ASP A 87 -18.76 -2.69 6.49
C ASP A 87 -19.96 -1.71 6.55
N GLN A 88 -19.81 -0.52 5.96
CA GLN A 88 -20.85 0.52 5.94
C GLN A 88 -21.69 0.52 4.65
N GLN A 89 -21.49 -0.43 3.72
CA GLN A 89 -22.39 -0.57 2.57
C GLN A 89 -23.71 -1.24 2.99
N PRO A 90 -24.88 -0.56 2.88
CA PRO A 90 -26.16 -1.25 3.00
C PRO A 90 -26.30 -2.20 1.82
N SER A 91 -26.81 -3.40 2.10
CA SER A 91 -27.31 -4.34 1.11
C SER A 91 -28.32 -3.64 0.19
N GLN A 92 -27.89 -3.22 -1.00
CA GLN A 92 -28.83 -2.97 -2.09
C GLN A 92 -29.31 -4.34 -2.58
N GLN A 93 -30.40 -4.81 -1.96
CA GLN A 93 -31.25 -5.85 -2.50
C GLN A 93 -31.83 -5.35 -3.83
N GLN A 94 -31.61 -6.12 -4.90
CA GLN A 94 -32.59 -6.27 -5.97
C GLN A 94 -33.39 -7.53 -5.69
#